data_AF-A0A945PLR8-F1
#
_entry.id   AF-A0A945PLR8-F1
#
_cell.length_a   1.000
_cell.length_b   1.000
_cell.length_c   1.000
_cell.angle_alpha   90.00
_cell.angle_beta   90.00
_cell.angle_gamma   90.00
#
_symmetry.space_group_name_H-M   'P 1'
#
loop_
_entity.id
_entity.type
_entity.pdbx_description
1 polymer ?
#
loop_
_entity_poly.entity_id
_entity_poly.type
_entity_poly.pdbx_seq_one_letter_code
_entity_poly.pdbx_strand_id
1 'polypeptide(L)'
;MAESLNKPLLVLVALIQGLLLFGLKETVIYEVWPHDVRSAELLLWSICLCVPILLLLSLNTDNFKQTSIGAAAFAAVLVLIAGYVGFQLEPSESIYPSSMLWIYGVTLAVLLFKVTMYLQIWADKQPLTYAQLFLYSWRNTILVALCLLFVLIFGGILTLWAGLFSVVGINLFREIFSESWFLFPVLALANGLAFVIFRNLVGILDTMSRVLRALCQFLLPVLIFICLLFLICLPFVGISALWDTGRGTALVLWLQALILFFYNATYQNEMEASPYWKPIQRFISLGLLVLPIYSLIAIYGLWLRVDQYGLTVARCWAMVVTILLALFAIAYTINLLWFRANASDKFGWINVRMGLVVMALMVLVNTPFLDFRKATVRSQLATLESGEVSLEEFDVRYFARELGRPGYLALDQLKLEQDEAFSGRVAEAYRRWNAESVTLSEEQAIEKIRRYPEELEIPEALLAEVTPLASNANNSAVYVLNPDLNGDGTGDWVVITQATWNYVNAQHWQIVEGRWERKNLTNSISRPNTLNLAEAFENNEVSVEAPTWQLLKIGDTVFQISEEQPLANP
;
A
#
# COMPACT_ATOMS: atom_id res chain seq x y z
N MET A 1 -36.09 10.71 6.98
CA MET A 1 -34.72 10.86 6.41
C MET A 1 -34.70 10.84 4.88
N ALA A 2 -35.60 10.13 4.18
CA ALA A 2 -35.69 10.19 2.70
C ALA A 2 -36.23 11.54 2.17
N GLU A 3 -37.04 12.27 2.95
CA GLU A 3 -37.61 13.58 2.57
C GLU A 3 -36.62 14.76 2.69
N SER A 4 -35.52 14.60 3.43
CA SER A 4 -34.55 15.67 3.70
C SER A 4 -33.29 15.61 2.82
N LEU A 5 -33.31 14.85 1.72
CA LEU A 5 -32.15 14.67 0.85
C LEU A 5 -32.25 15.60 -0.37
N ASN A 6 -31.29 16.51 -0.53
CA ASN A 6 -31.19 17.33 -1.74
C ASN A 6 -30.52 16.53 -2.88
N LYS A 7 -31.28 15.60 -3.46
CA LYS A 7 -30.84 14.69 -4.54
C LYS A 7 -30.14 15.40 -5.70
N PRO A 8 -30.70 16.46 -6.32
CA PRO A 8 -30.04 17.10 -7.47
C PRO A 8 -28.70 17.71 -7.10
N LEU A 9 -28.56 18.27 -5.89
CA LEU A 9 -27.30 18.82 -5.40
C LEU A 9 -26.22 17.75 -5.22
N LEU A 10 -26.57 16.56 -4.71
CA LEU A 10 -25.62 15.45 -4.56
C LEU A 10 -25.09 14.95 -5.91
N VAL A 11 -25.98 14.81 -6.90
CA VAL A 11 -25.59 14.43 -8.27
C VAL A 11 -24.72 15.51 -8.90
N LEU A 12 -25.05 16.79 -8.70
CA LEU A 12 -24.23 17.90 -9.17
C LEU A 12 -22.82 17.90 -8.56
N VAL A 13 -22.71 17.67 -7.24
CA VAL A 13 -21.40 17.55 -6.55
C VAL A 13 -20.57 16.43 -7.16
N ALA A 14 -21.19 15.27 -7.43
CA ALA A 14 -20.49 14.13 -8.02
C ALA A 14 -20.08 14.39 -9.49
N LEU A 15 -20.93 15.06 -10.28
CA LEU A 15 -20.58 15.45 -11.65
C LEU A 15 -19.42 16.45 -11.68
N ILE A 16 -19.45 17.47 -10.82
CA ILE A 16 -18.36 18.44 -10.68
C ILE A 16 -17.08 17.71 -10.27
N GLN A 17 -17.15 16.78 -9.33
CA GLN A 17 -16.00 15.95 -8.95
C GLN A 17 -15.41 15.21 -10.16
N GLY A 18 -16.24 14.55 -10.98
CA GLY A 18 -15.76 13.83 -12.17
C GLY A 18 -15.08 14.75 -13.18
N LEU A 19 -15.64 15.93 -13.43
CA LEU A 19 -15.05 16.92 -14.34
C LEU A 19 -13.72 17.48 -13.80
N LEU A 20 -13.62 17.72 -12.50
CA LEU A 20 -12.37 18.18 -11.87
C LEU A 20 -11.29 17.10 -11.90
N LEU A 21 -11.64 15.84 -11.61
CA LEU A 21 -10.69 14.73 -11.69
C LEU A 21 -10.21 14.48 -13.13
N PHE A 22 -11.10 14.61 -14.11
CA PHE A 22 -10.73 14.62 -15.53
C PHE A 22 -9.72 15.73 -15.82
N GLY A 23 -10.03 16.98 -15.44
CA GLY A 23 -9.12 18.11 -15.65
C GLY A 23 -7.74 17.89 -15.02
N LEU A 24 -7.68 17.35 -13.79
CA LEU A 24 -6.42 17.01 -13.13
C LEU A 24 -5.67 15.88 -13.84
N LYS A 25 -6.38 14.89 -14.39
CA LYS A 25 -5.74 13.83 -15.17
C LYS A 25 -5.11 14.37 -16.45
N GLU A 26 -5.79 15.26 -17.15
CA GLU A 26 -5.25 15.92 -18.35
C GLU A 26 -3.99 16.74 -18.03
N THR A 27 -3.95 17.42 -16.88
CA THR A 27 -2.76 18.19 -16.49
C THR A 27 -1.52 17.31 -16.29
N VAL A 28 -1.71 16.06 -15.87
CA VAL A 28 -0.62 15.06 -15.78
C VAL A 28 -0.18 14.61 -17.17
N ILE A 29 -1.11 14.44 -18.12
CA ILE A 29 -0.82 13.97 -19.48
C ILE A 29 -0.04 15.03 -20.27
N TYR A 30 -0.45 16.30 -20.17
CA TYR A 30 0.19 17.40 -20.89
C TYR A 30 1.36 18.03 -20.11
N GLU A 31 1.69 17.51 -18.93
CA GLU A 31 2.74 18.04 -18.05
C GLU A 31 2.60 19.56 -17.76
N VAL A 32 1.36 20.03 -17.71
CA VAL A 32 1.02 21.43 -17.44
C VAL A 32 0.61 21.63 -15.99
N TRP A 33 0.56 22.89 -15.55
CA TRP A 33 0.06 23.23 -14.22
C TRP A 33 -1.29 22.59 -13.92
N PRO A 34 -1.46 21.95 -12.74
CA PRO A 34 -0.58 21.96 -11.56
C PRO A 34 0.48 20.84 -11.50
N HIS A 35 0.64 19.99 -12.52
CA HIS A 35 1.55 18.82 -12.45
C HIS A 35 3.04 19.20 -12.32
N ASP A 36 3.40 20.36 -12.87
CA ASP A 36 4.72 20.98 -12.75
C ASP A 36 5.10 21.30 -11.29
N VAL A 37 4.11 21.56 -10.43
CA VAL A 37 4.29 21.90 -9.02
C VAL A 37 3.61 20.85 -8.13
N ARG A 38 4.39 19.91 -7.60
CA ARG A 38 3.88 18.75 -6.81
C ARG A 38 3.04 19.15 -5.60
N SER A 39 3.35 20.27 -4.97
CA SER A 39 2.55 20.84 -3.87
C SER A 39 1.15 21.29 -4.33
N ALA A 40 1.03 21.89 -5.51
CA ALA A 40 -0.26 22.28 -6.09
C ALA A 40 -1.04 21.07 -6.60
N GLU A 41 -0.36 20.14 -7.27
CA GLU A 41 -0.96 18.89 -7.76
C GLU A 41 -1.59 18.10 -6.60
N LEU A 42 -0.82 17.80 -5.56
CA LEU A 42 -1.31 17.01 -4.44
C LEU A 42 -2.47 17.68 -3.72
N LEU A 43 -2.40 19.01 -3.53
CA LEU A 43 -3.48 19.80 -2.94
C LEU A 43 -4.79 19.66 -3.71
N LEU A 44 -4.73 19.80 -5.04
CA LEU A 44 -5.93 19.74 -5.87
C LEU A 44 -6.51 18.33 -5.91
N TRP A 45 -5.66 17.29 -6.00
CA TRP A 45 -6.10 15.90 -5.88
C TRP A 45 -6.78 15.62 -4.53
N SER A 46 -6.19 16.07 -3.42
CA SER A 46 -6.76 15.88 -2.08
C SER A 46 -8.11 16.56 -1.92
N ILE A 47 -8.26 17.80 -2.40
CA ILE A 47 -9.53 18.51 -2.34
C ILE A 47 -10.59 17.83 -3.23
N CYS A 48 -10.25 17.51 -4.47
CA CYS A 48 -11.18 16.90 -5.43
C CYS A 48 -11.61 15.49 -5.04
N LEU A 49 -10.78 14.75 -4.31
CA LEU A 49 -11.15 13.44 -3.78
C LEU A 49 -11.96 13.56 -2.48
N CYS A 50 -11.46 14.32 -1.50
CA CYS A 50 -11.99 14.25 -0.14
C CYS A 50 -13.22 15.13 0.10
N VAL A 51 -13.26 16.35 -0.44
CA VAL A 51 -14.37 17.29 -0.18
C VAL A 51 -15.69 16.79 -0.77
N PRO A 52 -15.76 16.31 -2.03
CA PRO A 52 -16.99 15.76 -2.56
C PRO A 52 -17.48 14.53 -1.81
N ILE A 53 -16.59 13.62 -1.40
CA ILE A 53 -16.98 12.43 -0.59
C ILE A 53 -17.58 12.86 0.75
N LEU A 54 -16.96 13.82 1.44
CA LEU A 54 -17.49 14.38 2.69
C LEU A 54 -18.87 14.99 2.49
N LEU A 55 -19.09 15.75 1.41
CA LEU A 55 -20.39 16.32 1.07
C LEU A 55 -21.41 15.24 0.72
N LEU A 56 -21.05 14.24 -0.08
CA LEU A 56 -21.91 13.12 -0.47
C LEU A 56 -22.40 12.32 0.75
N LEU A 57 -21.56 12.18 1.78
CA LEU A 57 -21.88 11.51 3.04
C LEU A 57 -22.69 12.38 4.02
N SER A 58 -22.43 13.69 4.08
CA SER A 58 -22.92 14.54 5.18
C SER A 58 -24.07 15.47 4.82
N LEU A 59 -24.21 15.84 3.54
CA LEU A 59 -25.12 16.90 3.13
C LEU A 59 -26.59 16.44 3.14
N ASN A 60 -27.44 17.23 3.78
CA ASN A 60 -28.91 17.15 3.84
C ASN A 60 -29.51 18.54 3.58
N THR A 61 -30.83 18.62 3.36
CA THR A 61 -31.55 19.90 3.18
C THR A 61 -31.40 20.82 4.39
N ASP A 62 -31.43 20.25 5.59
CA ASP A 62 -31.56 21.01 6.83
C ASP A 62 -30.20 21.41 7.43
N ASN A 63 -29.11 20.80 6.95
CA ASN A 63 -27.76 20.96 7.49
C ASN A 63 -26.77 21.62 6.50
N PHE A 64 -27.27 22.17 5.39
CA PHE A 64 -26.45 22.71 4.29
C PHE A 64 -25.39 23.70 4.79
N LYS A 65 -25.77 24.63 5.67
CA LYS A 65 -24.86 25.65 6.22
C LYS A 65 -23.75 25.02 7.05
N GLN A 66 -24.08 24.18 8.02
CA GLN A 66 -23.09 23.52 8.88
C GLN A 66 -22.15 22.64 8.04
N THR A 67 -22.71 21.78 7.18
CA THR A 67 -21.92 20.90 6.33
C THR A 67 -20.96 21.67 5.42
N SER A 68 -21.41 22.79 4.84
CA SER A 68 -20.55 23.64 4.00
C SER A 68 -19.42 24.31 4.79
N ILE A 69 -19.70 24.80 6.01
CA ILE A 69 -18.66 25.37 6.89
C ILE A 69 -17.63 24.28 7.28
N GLY A 70 -18.10 23.09 7.64
CA GLY A 70 -17.23 21.97 7.97
C GLY A 70 -16.39 21.50 6.79
N ALA A 71 -16.98 21.44 5.59
CA ALA A 71 -16.26 21.13 4.36
C ALA A 71 -15.18 22.17 4.03
N ALA A 72 -15.48 23.47 4.19
CA ALA A 72 -14.50 24.54 3.98
C ALA A 72 -13.36 24.51 5.02
N ALA A 73 -13.69 24.27 6.29
CA ALA A 73 -12.69 24.09 7.35
C ALA A 73 -11.78 22.88 7.08
N PHE A 74 -12.37 21.77 6.62
CA PHE A 74 -11.60 20.59 6.25
C PHE A 74 -10.73 20.84 5.02
N ALA A 75 -11.25 21.53 3.99
CA ALA A 75 -10.45 21.93 2.83
C ALA A 75 -9.25 22.80 3.22
N ALA A 76 -9.40 23.72 4.19
CA ALA A 76 -8.27 24.50 4.70
C ALA A 76 -7.20 23.63 5.36
N VAL A 77 -7.60 22.59 6.11
CA VAL A 77 -6.65 21.60 6.65
C VAL A 77 -5.97 20.83 5.52
N LEU A 78 -6.71 20.42 4.48
CA LEU A 78 -6.15 19.73 3.31
C LEU A 78 -5.10 20.58 2.60
N VAL A 79 -5.34 21.88 2.44
CA VAL A 79 -4.36 22.82 1.86
C VAL A 79 -3.03 22.78 2.63
N LEU A 80 -3.08 22.84 3.96
CA LEU A 80 -1.88 22.85 4.80
C LEU A 80 -1.11 21.53 4.71
N ILE A 81 -1.80 20.39 4.85
CA ILE A 81 -1.14 19.07 4.85
C ILE A 81 -0.66 18.67 3.45
N ALA A 82 -1.46 18.91 2.41
CA ALA A 82 -1.10 18.56 1.03
C ALA A 82 0.01 19.48 0.51
N GLY A 83 -0.01 20.77 0.87
CA GLY A 83 1.07 21.70 0.57
C GLY A 83 2.40 21.25 1.18
N TYR A 84 2.40 20.84 2.46
CA TYR A 84 3.61 20.31 3.09
C TYR A 84 4.07 18.98 2.50
N VAL A 85 3.17 18.02 2.32
CA VAL A 85 3.52 16.70 1.77
C VAL A 85 4.02 16.85 0.33
N GLY A 86 3.38 17.68 -0.51
CA GLY A 86 3.84 17.91 -1.87
C GLY A 86 5.17 18.66 -1.94
N PHE A 87 5.44 19.60 -1.02
CA PHE A 87 6.77 20.22 -0.88
C PHE A 87 7.88 19.20 -0.55
N GLN A 88 7.52 18.10 0.12
CA GLN A 88 8.45 17.00 0.43
C GLN A 88 8.65 16.03 -0.76
N LEU A 89 7.91 16.22 -1.86
CA LEU A 89 8.10 15.52 -3.14
C LEU A 89 8.95 16.31 -4.15
N GLU A 90 9.48 17.47 -3.75
CA GLU A 90 10.33 18.31 -4.61
C GLU A 90 11.83 18.12 -4.28
N PRO A 91 12.72 17.97 -5.28
CA PRO A 91 12.48 18.06 -6.73
C PRO A 91 11.82 16.81 -7.35
N SER A 92 10.88 17.05 -8.27
CA SER A 92 10.02 16.01 -8.89
C SER A 92 10.78 14.98 -9.73
N GLU A 93 11.92 15.35 -10.31
CA GLU A 93 12.75 14.48 -11.16
C GLU A 93 13.55 13.42 -10.39
N SER A 94 13.81 13.67 -9.11
CA SER A 94 14.68 12.83 -8.28
C SER A 94 13.92 12.10 -7.17
N ILE A 95 12.77 12.61 -6.72
CA ILE A 95 12.05 12.02 -5.60
C ILE A 95 10.96 11.08 -6.09
N TYR A 96 11.04 9.83 -5.60
CA TYR A 96 10.03 8.82 -5.86
C TYR A 96 8.82 9.00 -4.95
N PRO A 97 7.60 9.19 -5.50
CA PRO A 97 6.46 9.58 -4.68
C PRO A 97 5.65 8.38 -4.15
N SER A 98 5.78 7.16 -4.69
CA SER A 98 4.70 6.16 -4.54
C SER A 98 4.45 5.70 -3.10
N SER A 99 5.48 5.35 -2.34
CA SER A 99 5.32 4.91 -0.95
C SER A 99 4.79 6.05 -0.07
N MET A 100 5.26 7.27 -0.34
CA MET A 100 4.83 8.47 0.35
C MET A 100 3.39 8.85 0.02
N LEU A 101 2.98 8.77 -1.25
CA LEU A 101 1.59 8.99 -1.69
C LEU A 101 0.66 7.91 -1.15
N TRP A 102 1.12 6.65 -1.04
CA TRP A 102 0.37 5.59 -0.41
C TRP A 102 0.11 5.86 1.07
N ILE A 103 1.16 6.17 1.85
CA ILE A 103 1.04 6.53 3.26
C ILE A 103 0.16 7.78 3.43
N TYR A 104 0.36 8.79 2.59
CA TYR A 104 -0.47 9.99 2.56
C TYR A 104 -1.94 9.65 2.29
N GLY A 105 -2.23 8.83 1.28
CA GLY A 105 -3.58 8.37 0.95
C GLY A 105 -4.25 7.63 2.10
N VAL A 106 -3.53 6.73 2.79
CA VAL A 106 -4.04 6.01 3.96
C VAL A 106 -4.35 6.97 5.11
N THR A 107 -3.43 7.87 5.46
CA THR A 107 -3.65 8.84 6.55
C THR A 107 -4.77 9.82 6.22
N LEU A 108 -4.87 10.25 4.97
CA LEU A 108 -5.94 11.10 4.46
C LEU A 108 -7.30 10.41 4.48
N ALA A 109 -7.37 9.12 4.13
CA ALA A 109 -8.59 8.32 4.22
C ALA A 109 -9.07 8.18 5.68
N VAL A 110 -8.14 7.90 6.61
CA VAL A 110 -8.47 7.85 8.06
C VAL A 110 -8.94 9.21 8.56
N LEU A 111 -8.27 10.29 8.16
CA LEU A 111 -8.64 11.65 8.52
C LEU A 111 -10.02 12.03 7.99
N LEU A 112 -10.28 11.81 6.70
CA LEU A 112 -11.58 12.04 6.05
C LEU A 112 -12.68 11.26 6.76
N PHE A 113 -12.45 9.98 7.04
CA PHE A 113 -13.41 9.13 7.74
C PHE A 113 -13.77 9.69 9.13
N LYS A 114 -12.75 10.06 9.92
CA LYS A 114 -12.96 10.67 11.24
C LYS A 114 -13.67 12.01 11.12
N VAL A 115 -13.20 12.93 10.28
CA VAL A 115 -13.80 14.26 10.12
C VAL A 115 -15.27 14.15 9.72
N THR A 116 -15.60 13.26 8.77
CA THR A 116 -16.97 13.05 8.31
C THR A 116 -17.90 12.64 9.44
N MET A 117 -17.49 11.69 10.30
CA MET A 117 -18.32 11.24 11.42
C MET A 117 -18.63 12.35 12.44
N TYR A 118 -17.62 13.15 12.81
CA TYR A 118 -17.81 14.25 13.77
C TYR A 118 -18.59 15.41 13.13
N LEU A 119 -18.35 15.66 11.85
CA LEU A 119 -19.09 16.66 11.07
C LEU A 119 -20.57 16.29 10.97
N GLN A 120 -20.92 15.04 10.67
CA GLN A 120 -22.32 14.58 10.61
C GLN A 120 -23.05 14.81 11.94
N ILE A 121 -22.43 14.45 13.07
CA ILE A 121 -23.01 14.71 14.41
C ILE A 121 -23.23 16.20 14.65
N TRP A 122 -22.22 17.04 14.36
CA TRP A 122 -22.31 18.48 14.57
C TRP A 122 -23.33 19.14 13.64
N ALA A 123 -23.35 18.77 12.36
CA ALA A 123 -24.23 19.32 11.34
C ALA A 123 -25.69 18.96 11.61
N ASP A 124 -25.96 17.72 12.06
CA ASP A 124 -27.30 17.24 12.41
C ASP A 124 -27.71 17.60 13.85
N LYS A 125 -26.90 18.40 14.56
CA LYS A 125 -27.13 18.86 15.94
C LYS A 125 -27.40 17.73 16.93
N GLN A 126 -26.75 16.59 16.72
CA GLN A 126 -26.90 15.42 17.58
C GLN A 126 -25.93 15.48 18.78
N PRO A 127 -26.28 14.88 19.93
CA PRO A 127 -25.38 14.84 21.08
C PRO A 127 -24.14 14.00 20.78
N LEU A 128 -22.95 14.55 21.03
CA LEU A 128 -21.67 13.85 20.80
C LEU A 128 -21.49 12.67 21.77
N THR A 129 -22.01 11.50 21.37
CA THR A 129 -21.91 10.24 22.09
C THR A 129 -21.17 9.20 21.27
N TYR A 130 -20.55 8.23 21.94
CA TYR A 130 -19.84 7.16 21.24
C TYR A 130 -20.77 6.28 20.41
N ALA A 131 -21.98 5.98 20.91
CA ALA A 131 -22.98 5.19 20.18
C ALA A 131 -23.29 5.80 18.81
N GLN A 132 -23.43 7.14 18.74
CA GLN A 132 -23.67 7.84 17.48
C GLN A 132 -22.45 7.82 16.56
N LEU A 133 -21.24 8.06 17.08
CA LEU A 133 -20.01 7.94 16.29
C LEU A 133 -19.88 6.53 15.70
N PHE A 134 -20.11 5.50 16.51
CA PHE A 134 -20.05 4.12 16.05
C PHE A 134 -21.09 3.84 14.95
N LEU A 135 -22.33 4.31 15.12
CA LEU A 135 -23.38 4.17 14.12
C LEU A 135 -23.00 4.85 12.78
N TYR A 136 -22.55 6.11 12.83
CA TYR A 136 -22.08 6.82 11.64
C TYR A 136 -20.87 6.13 11.00
N SER A 137 -19.96 5.58 11.80
CA SER A 137 -18.78 4.87 11.29
C SER A 137 -19.16 3.69 10.39
N TRP A 138 -20.11 2.85 10.82
CA TRP A 138 -20.56 1.71 10.03
C TRP A 138 -21.44 2.11 8.85
N ARG A 139 -22.34 3.08 9.05
CA ARG A 139 -23.15 3.61 7.96
C ARG A 139 -22.26 4.15 6.84
N ASN A 140 -21.25 4.95 7.17
CA ASN A 140 -20.32 5.50 6.19
C ASN A 140 -19.49 4.39 5.52
N THR A 141 -18.93 3.44 6.29
CA THR A 141 -18.15 2.34 5.73
C THR A 141 -18.96 1.48 4.75
N ILE A 142 -20.16 1.04 5.16
CA ILE A 142 -21.02 0.19 4.33
C ILE A 142 -21.51 0.97 3.10
N LEU A 143 -21.90 2.24 3.28
CA LEU A 143 -22.37 3.08 2.19
C LEU A 143 -21.27 3.31 1.13
N VAL A 144 -20.06 3.67 1.56
CA VAL A 144 -18.92 3.83 0.64
C VAL A 144 -18.60 2.52 -0.06
N ALA A 145 -18.58 1.39 0.65
CA ALA A 145 -18.34 0.08 0.05
C ALA A 145 -19.39 -0.29 -1.01
N LEU A 146 -20.68 -0.05 -0.74
CA LEU A 146 -21.76 -0.29 -1.70
C LEU A 146 -21.66 0.64 -2.92
N CYS A 147 -21.30 1.91 -2.72
CA CYS A 147 -21.11 2.85 -3.84
C CYS A 147 -19.92 2.45 -4.71
N LEU A 148 -18.79 2.06 -4.10
CA LEU A 148 -17.62 1.55 -4.84
C LEU A 148 -17.96 0.27 -5.61
N LEU A 149 -18.69 -0.67 -5.00
CA LEU A 149 -19.15 -1.88 -5.67
C LEU A 149 -20.08 -1.55 -6.86
N PHE A 150 -21.00 -0.60 -6.68
CA PHE A 150 -21.88 -0.16 -7.76
C PHE A 150 -21.09 0.43 -8.93
N VAL A 151 -20.13 1.32 -8.65
CA VAL A 151 -19.26 1.93 -9.67
C VAL A 151 -18.42 0.87 -10.38
N LEU A 152 -17.89 -0.12 -9.64
CA LEU A 152 -17.15 -1.25 -10.19
C LEU A 152 -18.02 -2.07 -11.16
N ILE A 153 -19.22 -2.45 -10.73
CA ILE A 153 -20.17 -3.21 -11.56
C ILE A 153 -20.56 -2.39 -12.80
N PHE A 154 -20.86 -1.11 -12.62
CA PHE A 154 -21.22 -0.21 -13.71
C PHE A 154 -20.07 -0.06 -14.74
N GLY A 155 -18.83 0.11 -14.28
CA GLY A 155 -17.65 0.10 -15.15
C GLY A 155 -17.45 -1.25 -15.85
N GLY A 156 -17.75 -2.36 -15.17
CA GLY A 156 -17.76 -3.69 -15.76
C GLY A 156 -18.81 -3.83 -16.87
N ILE A 157 -20.01 -3.26 -16.69
CA ILE A 157 -21.05 -3.22 -17.72
C ILE A 157 -20.60 -2.40 -18.93
N LEU A 158 -19.97 -1.24 -18.73
CA LEU A 158 -19.40 -0.45 -19.84
C LEU A 158 -18.33 -1.24 -20.60
N THR A 159 -17.45 -1.94 -19.88
CA THR A 159 -16.40 -2.78 -20.47
C THR A 159 -17.00 -3.94 -21.28
N LEU A 160 -18.03 -4.60 -20.75
CA LEU A 160 -18.75 -5.67 -21.44
C LEU A 160 -19.45 -5.14 -22.70
N TRP A 161 -20.11 -3.98 -22.61
CA TRP A 161 -20.74 -3.32 -23.75
C TRP A 161 -19.69 -3.04 -24.84
N ALA A 162 -18.57 -2.41 -24.50
CA ALA A 162 -17.47 -2.17 -25.45
C ALA A 162 -16.93 -3.48 -26.05
N GLY A 163 -16.78 -4.53 -25.24
CA GLY A 163 -16.31 -5.84 -25.68
C GLY A 163 -17.25 -6.52 -26.68
N LEU A 164 -18.54 -6.60 -26.36
CA LEU A 164 -19.55 -7.27 -27.20
C LEU A 164 -19.66 -6.65 -28.60
N PHE A 165 -19.64 -5.33 -28.68
CA PHE A 165 -19.72 -4.63 -29.97
C PHE A 165 -18.42 -4.72 -30.75
N SER A 166 -17.27 -4.72 -30.07
CA SER A 166 -15.97 -4.90 -30.73
C SER A 166 -15.86 -6.28 -31.41
N VAL A 167 -16.46 -7.33 -30.84
CA VAL A 167 -16.53 -8.67 -31.48
C VAL A 167 -17.33 -8.66 -32.79
N VAL A 168 -18.36 -7.82 -32.90
CA VAL A 168 -19.16 -7.64 -34.13
C VAL A 168 -18.50 -6.64 -35.10
N GLY A 169 -17.30 -6.15 -34.78
CA GLY A 169 -16.52 -5.21 -35.60
C GLY A 169 -16.84 -3.73 -35.34
N ILE A 170 -17.61 -3.40 -34.31
CA ILE A 170 -17.95 -2.01 -33.94
C ILE A 170 -17.06 -1.57 -32.76
N ASN A 171 -15.99 -0.84 -33.04
CA ASN A 171 -15.03 -0.37 -32.02
C ASN A 171 -15.39 0.98 -31.38
N LEU A 172 -16.41 1.69 -31.90
CA LEU A 172 -16.85 3.00 -31.43
C LEU A 172 -17.01 3.09 -29.89
N PHE A 173 -17.65 2.10 -29.28
CA PHE A 173 -17.89 2.10 -27.83
C PHE A 173 -16.62 1.87 -27.03
N ARG A 174 -15.70 1.04 -27.54
CA ARG A 174 -14.39 0.85 -26.89
C ARG A 174 -13.60 2.14 -26.91
N GLU A 175 -13.54 2.81 -28.06
CA GLU A 175 -12.87 4.09 -28.22
C GLU A 175 -13.45 5.10 -27.23
N ILE A 176 -14.77 5.35 -27.25
CA ILE A 176 -15.38 6.35 -26.36
C ILE A 176 -15.24 5.98 -24.88
N PHE A 177 -15.47 4.73 -24.49
CA PHE A 177 -15.49 4.35 -23.06
C PHE A 177 -14.11 4.26 -22.44
N SER A 178 -13.06 4.09 -23.25
CA SER A 178 -11.67 4.12 -22.80
C SER A 178 -11.13 5.54 -22.61
N GLU A 179 -11.79 6.56 -23.17
CA GLU A 179 -11.36 7.94 -23.04
C GLU A 179 -11.61 8.54 -21.65
N SER A 180 -10.63 9.28 -21.14
CA SER A 180 -10.69 9.91 -19.81
C SER A 180 -11.83 10.95 -19.71
N TRP A 181 -12.09 11.69 -20.78
CA TRP A 181 -13.16 12.71 -20.81
C TRP A 181 -14.56 12.11 -20.64
N PHE A 182 -14.75 10.85 -21.05
CA PHE A 182 -15.99 10.12 -20.85
C PHE A 182 -15.99 9.42 -19.49
N LEU A 183 -14.94 8.65 -19.18
CA LEU A 183 -14.91 7.73 -18.05
C LEU A 183 -15.03 8.46 -16.70
N PHE A 184 -14.27 9.53 -16.49
CA PHE A 184 -14.25 10.23 -15.20
C PHE A 184 -15.61 10.87 -14.85
N PRO A 185 -16.25 11.69 -15.71
CA PRO A 185 -17.57 12.24 -15.42
C PRO A 185 -18.64 11.16 -15.26
N VAL A 186 -18.63 10.13 -16.13
CA VAL A 186 -19.65 9.08 -16.13
C VAL A 186 -19.57 8.21 -14.87
N LEU A 187 -18.37 7.78 -14.45
CA LEU A 187 -18.20 7.02 -13.21
C LEU A 187 -18.51 7.87 -11.98
N ALA A 188 -18.17 9.16 -11.98
CA ALA A 188 -18.50 10.04 -10.88
C ALA A 188 -20.03 10.28 -10.78
N LEU A 189 -20.72 10.44 -11.91
CA LEU A 189 -22.17 10.54 -11.96
C LEU A 189 -22.84 9.25 -11.46
N ALA A 190 -22.34 8.09 -11.90
CA ALA A 190 -22.76 6.78 -11.40
C ALA A 190 -22.57 6.66 -9.87
N ASN A 191 -21.43 7.13 -9.35
CA ASN A 191 -21.17 7.18 -7.91
C ASN A 191 -22.17 8.08 -7.16
N GLY A 192 -22.42 9.30 -7.67
CA GLY A 192 -23.40 10.23 -7.09
C GLY A 192 -24.82 9.64 -7.04
N LEU A 193 -25.24 8.96 -8.11
CA LEU A 193 -26.51 8.24 -8.16
C LEU A 193 -26.55 7.09 -7.14
N ALA A 194 -25.46 6.32 -7.02
CA ALA A 194 -25.33 5.26 -6.02
C ALA A 194 -25.52 5.81 -4.60
N PHE A 195 -24.87 6.94 -4.28
CA PHE A 195 -25.06 7.62 -3.00
C PHE A 195 -26.52 8.01 -2.77
N VAL A 196 -27.19 8.60 -3.76
CA VAL A 196 -28.61 8.97 -3.65
C VAL A 196 -29.49 7.74 -3.41
N ILE A 197 -29.23 6.62 -4.07
CA ILE A 197 -29.99 5.37 -3.93
C ILE A 197 -29.75 4.77 -2.54
N PHE A 198 -28.51 4.50 -2.18
CA PHE A 198 -28.17 3.75 -0.96
C PHE A 198 -28.36 4.56 0.33
N ARG A 199 -28.28 5.90 0.29
CA ARG A 199 -28.65 6.73 1.45
C ARG A 199 -30.11 6.61 1.85
N ASN A 200 -31.00 6.16 0.96
CA ASN A 200 -32.40 5.89 1.31
C ASN A 200 -32.59 4.52 2.02
N LEU A 201 -31.57 3.67 2.04
CA LEU A 201 -31.63 2.30 2.60
C LEU A 201 -31.11 2.23 4.05
N VAL A 202 -31.30 3.28 4.85
CA VAL A 202 -30.77 3.39 6.23
C VAL A 202 -31.13 2.18 7.10
N GLY A 203 -32.35 1.64 6.97
CA GLY A 203 -32.78 0.45 7.73
C GLY A 203 -31.96 -0.81 7.44
N ILE A 204 -31.45 -0.97 6.21
CA ILE A 204 -30.57 -2.09 5.84
C ILE A 204 -29.18 -1.88 6.45
N LEU A 205 -28.65 -0.65 6.37
CA LEU A 205 -27.36 -0.30 6.97
C LEU A 205 -27.34 -0.53 8.48
N ASP A 206 -28.42 -0.18 9.17
CA ASP A 206 -28.58 -0.41 10.61
C ASP A 206 -28.67 -1.91 10.92
N THR A 207 -29.32 -2.68 10.07
CA THR A 207 -29.42 -4.15 10.21
C THR A 207 -28.05 -4.82 10.04
N MET A 208 -27.27 -4.43 9.01
CA MET A 208 -25.91 -4.93 8.81
C MET A 208 -24.99 -4.61 10.00
N SER A 209 -25.10 -3.39 10.53
CA SER A 209 -24.34 -2.97 11.72
C SER A 209 -24.66 -3.84 12.94
N ARG A 210 -25.94 -4.23 13.11
CA ARG A 210 -26.36 -5.17 14.17
C ARG A 210 -25.78 -6.57 14.00
N VAL A 211 -25.72 -7.08 12.76
CA VAL A 211 -25.11 -8.40 12.48
C VAL A 211 -23.62 -8.37 12.79
N LEU A 212 -22.90 -7.35 12.32
CA LEU A 212 -21.47 -7.20 12.59
C LEU A 212 -21.17 -7.05 14.08
N ARG A 213 -22.03 -6.33 14.82
CA ARG A 213 -21.98 -6.28 16.28
C ARG A 213 -22.14 -7.66 16.90
N ALA A 214 -23.13 -8.44 16.46
CA ALA A 214 -23.36 -9.79 16.99
C ALA A 214 -22.15 -10.71 16.73
N LEU A 215 -21.53 -10.59 15.56
CA LEU A 215 -20.29 -11.33 15.23
C LEU A 215 -19.13 -10.91 16.16
N CYS A 216 -18.91 -9.61 16.35
CA CYS A 216 -17.88 -9.12 17.28
C CYS A 216 -18.13 -9.62 18.71
N GLN A 217 -19.39 -9.58 19.16
CA GLN A 217 -19.80 -10.07 20.46
C GLN A 217 -19.54 -11.57 20.61
N PHE A 218 -19.82 -12.37 19.58
CA PHE A 218 -19.62 -13.82 19.62
C PHE A 218 -18.13 -14.19 19.64
N LEU A 219 -17.30 -13.47 18.88
CA LEU A 219 -15.86 -13.76 18.73
C LEU A 219 -14.99 -13.13 19.82
N LEU A 220 -15.47 -12.11 20.55
CA LEU A 220 -14.70 -11.46 21.60
C LEU A 220 -14.18 -12.43 22.68
N PRO A 221 -15.00 -13.35 23.24
CA PRO A 221 -14.49 -14.36 24.19
C PRO A 221 -13.37 -15.22 23.62
N VAL A 222 -13.41 -15.56 22.32
CA VAL A 222 -12.37 -16.35 21.65
C VAL A 222 -11.05 -15.56 21.60
N LEU A 223 -11.10 -14.28 21.25
CA LEU A 223 -9.91 -13.42 21.26
C LEU A 223 -9.31 -13.28 22.67
N ILE A 224 -10.16 -13.15 23.68
CA ILE A 224 -9.72 -13.10 25.08
C ILE A 224 -9.08 -14.43 25.50
N PHE A 225 -9.63 -15.55 25.08
CA PHE A 225 -9.03 -16.87 25.32
C PHE A 225 -7.65 -16.98 24.70
N ILE A 226 -7.48 -16.61 23.43
CA ILE A 226 -6.18 -16.59 22.76
C ILE A 226 -5.20 -15.67 23.49
N CYS A 227 -5.64 -14.49 23.92
CA CYS A 227 -4.84 -13.53 24.69
C CYS A 227 -4.35 -14.10 26.03
N LEU A 228 -5.23 -14.75 26.79
CA LEU A 228 -4.81 -15.33 28.07
C LEU A 228 -3.91 -16.55 27.86
N LEU A 229 -4.24 -17.41 26.89
CA LEU A 229 -3.45 -18.60 26.56
C LEU A 229 -2.03 -18.21 26.12
N PHE A 230 -1.91 -17.26 25.19
CA PHE A 230 -0.61 -16.80 24.71
C PHE A 230 0.26 -16.24 25.85
N LEU A 231 -0.34 -15.43 26.74
CA LEU A 231 0.39 -14.86 27.87
C LEU A 231 0.81 -15.93 28.89
N ILE A 232 0.00 -16.98 29.09
CA ILE A 232 0.34 -18.12 29.94
C ILE A 232 1.46 -18.96 29.34
N CYS A 233 1.50 -19.13 28.02
CA CYS A 233 2.55 -19.91 27.35
C CYS A 233 3.90 -19.18 27.33
N LEU A 234 3.90 -17.84 27.29
CA LEU A 234 5.11 -17.03 27.09
C LEU A 234 6.22 -17.29 28.14
N PRO A 235 5.95 -17.43 29.45
CA PRO A 235 6.98 -17.76 30.45
C PRO A 235 7.64 -19.14 30.27
N PHE A 236 6.96 -20.09 29.62
CA PHE A 236 7.49 -21.44 29.39
C PHE A 236 8.32 -21.54 28.12
N VAL A 237 7.97 -20.78 27.08
CA VAL A 237 8.67 -20.76 25.79
C VAL A 237 9.82 -19.74 25.77
N GLY A 238 9.69 -18.66 26.54
CA GLY A 238 10.63 -17.53 26.55
C GLY A 238 10.21 -16.41 25.60
N ILE A 239 10.57 -15.17 25.97
CA ILE A 239 10.21 -13.98 25.18
C ILE A 239 11.03 -13.83 23.89
N SER A 240 12.21 -14.44 23.82
CA SER A 240 13.08 -14.42 22.64
C SER A 240 12.44 -15.12 21.44
N ALA A 241 11.78 -16.27 21.68
CA ALA A 241 11.10 -17.05 20.66
C ALA A 241 10.04 -16.24 19.88
N LEU A 242 9.45 -15.22 20.51
CA LEU A 242 8.49 -14.34 19.86
C LEU A 242 9.11 -13.48 18.76
N TRP A 243 10.39 -13.12 18.90
CA TRP A 243 11.09 -12.19 18.03
C TRP A 243 11.94 -12.87 16.95
N ASP A 244 12.25 -14.15 17.11
CA ASP A 244 13.01 -14.94 16.14
C ASP A 244 12.34 -14.97 14.76
N THR A 245 11.00 -14.98 14.73
CA THR A 245 10.21 -14.96 13.48
C THR A 245 10.15 -13.58 12.80
N GLY A 246 10.62 -12.51 13.46
CA GLY A 246 10.53 -11.14 12.97
C GLY A 246 9.12 -10.55 12.86
N ARG A 247 8.06 -11.31 13.18
CA ARG A 247 6.65 -10.90 13.05
C ARG A 247 5.90 -10.78 14.37
N GLY A 248 6.51 -11.18 15.49
CA GLY A 248 5.85 -11.23 16.78
C GLY A 248 5.18 -9.90 17.17
N THR A 249 5.86 -8.76 16.98
CA THR A 249 5.36 -7.46 17.48
C THR A 249 4.07 -7.09 16.75
N ALA A 250 4.02 -7.34 15.44
CA ALA A 250 2.83 -7.11 14.64
C ALA A 250 1.66 -8.00 15.09
N LEU A 251 1.90 -9.28 15.38
CA LEU A 251 0.85 -10.21 15.84
C LEU A 251 0.27 -9.80 17.21
N VAL A 252 1.14 -9.43 18.16
CA VAL A 252 0.75 -8.92 19.49
C VAL A 252 -0.11 -7.67 19.36
N LEU A 253 0.31 -6.70 18.53
CA LEU A 253 -0.44 -5.47 18.28
C LEU A 253 -1.78 -5.74 17.59
N TRP A 254 -1.85 -6.68 16.63
CA TRP A 254 -3.10 -7.07 15.99
C TRP A 254 -4.08 -7.72 16.96
N LEU A 255 -3.61 -8.64 17.80
CA LEU A 255 -4.44 -9.26 18.83
C LEU A 255 -5.01 -8.21 19.78
N GLN A 256 -4.17 -7.28 20.25
CA GLN A 256 -4.59 -6.17 21.10
C GLN A 256 -5.59 -5.24 20.40
N ALA A 257 -5.34 -4.87 19.14
CA ALA A 257 -6.23 -4.04 18.34
C ALA A 257 -7.60 -4.69 18.14
N LEU A 258 -7.63 -5.98 17.80
CA LEU A 258 -8.86 -6.75 17.62
C LEU A 258 -9.65 -6.86 18.91
N ILE A 259 -9.00 -7.12 20.05
CA ILE A 259 -9.69 -7.16 21.36
C ILE A 259 -10.31 -5.81 21.68
N LEU A 260 -9.56 -4.71 21.54
CA LEU A 260 -10.06 -3.36 21.79
C LEU A 260 -11.21 -3.01 20.86
N PHE A 261 -11.09 -3.33 19.56
CA PHE A 261 -12.14 -3.10 18.57
C PHE A 261 -13.40 -3.93 18.85
N PHE A 262 -13.28 -5.22 19.17
CA PHE A 262 -14.43 -6.11 19.41
C PHE A 262 -15.10 -5.77 20.73
N TYR A 263 -14.33 -5.39 21.75
CA TYR A 263 -14.85 -4.85 23.00
C TYR A 263 -15.67 -3.58 22.75
N ASN A 264 -15.10 -2.64 22.00
CA ASN A 264 -15.74 -1.40 21.60
C ASN A 264 -17.01 -1.59 20.77
N ALA A 265 -17.01 -2.56 19.87
CA ALA A 265 -18.18 -2.94 19.09
C ALA A 265 -19.23 -3.63 19.97
N THR A 266 -18.85 -4.31 21.04
CA THR A 266 -19.83 -4.99 21.91
C THR A 266 -20.48 -4.00 22.89
N TYR A 267 -19.70 -3.15 23.54
CA TYR A 267 -20.13 -2.25 24.62
C TYR A 267 -20.43 -0.81 24.13
N GLN A 268 -21.24 -0.67 23.08
CA GLN A 268 -21.54 0.62 22.43
C GLN A 268 -22.48 1.53 23.22
N ASN A 269 -23.41 0.94 24.00
CA ASN A 269 -24.50 1.67 24.62
C ASN A 269 -24.26 1.79 26.12
N GLU A 270 -24.19 3.03 26.61
CA GLU A 270 -23.81 3.37 27.99
C GLU A 270 -24.80 2.79 29.02
N MET A 271 -26.06 2.59 28.62
CA MET A 271 -27.18 2.24 29.51
C MET A 271 -27.66 0.78 29.43
N GLU A 272 -27.14 -0.05 28.52
CA GLU A 272 -27.58 -1.45 28.41
C GLU A 272 -26.79 -2.39 29.33
N ALA A 273 -27.50 -3.28 30.02
CA ALA A 273 -26.87 -4.36 30.77
C ALA A 273 -25.94 -5.18 29.85
N SER A 274 -24.76 -5.54 30.35
CA SER A 274 -23.76 -6.27 29.56
C SER A 274 -24.37 -7.54 28.95
N PRO A 275 -24.11 -7.82 27.66
CA PRO A 275 -24.84 -8.83 26.91
C PRO A 275 -24.41 -10.27 27.24
N TYR A 276 -23.46 -10.44 28.16
CA TYR A 276 -22.95 -11.74 28.59
C TYR A 276 -23.42 -12.08 30.00
N TRP A 277 -23.55 -13.36 30.31
CA TRP A 277 -23.60 -13.84 31.69
C TRP A 277 -22.32 -13.48 32.48
N LYS A 278 -22.43 -13.36 33.82
CA LYS A 278 -21.37 -12.85 34.71
C LYS A 278 -20.01 -13.57 34.58
N PRO A 279 -19.90 -14.90 34.39
CA PRO A 279 -18.61 -15.56 34.22
C PRO A 279 -17.85 -15.12 32.96
N ILE A 280 -18.51 -15.04 31.80
CA ILE A 280 -17.85 -14.53 30.58
C ILE A 280 -17.50 -13.05 30.74
N GLN A 281 -18.33 -12.25 31.40
CA GLN A 281 -17.97 -10.85 31.67
C GLN A 281 -16.65 -10.76 32.46
N ARG A 282 -16.49 -11.55 33.52
CA ARG A 282 -15.25 -11.59 34.31
C ARG A 282 -14.07 -12.07 33.47
N PHE A 283 -14.28 -13.07 32.63
CA PHE A 283 -13.27 -13.56 31.70
C PHE A 283 -12.79 -12.48 30.72
N ILE A 284 -13.72 -11.75 30.09
CA ILE A 284 -13.41 -10.61 29.21
C ILE A 284 -12.65 -9.52 29.99
N SER A 285 -13.12 -9.17 31.19
CA SER A 285 -12.46 -8.20 32.06
C SER A 285 -11.02 -8.58 32.40
N LEU A 286 -10.74 -9.87 32.67
CA LEU A 286 -9.36 -10.35 32.87
C LEU A 286 -8.49 -10.11 31.63
N GLY A 287 -9.02 -10.38 30.43
CA GLY A 287 -8.31 -10.08 29.19
C GLY A 287 -7.99 -8.60 29.02
N LEU A 288 -8.91 -7.69 29.38
CA LEU A 288 -8.66 -6.24 29.34
C LEU A 288 -7.59 -5.80 30.34
N LEU A 289 -7.54 -6.41 31.53
CA LEU A 289 -6.55 -6.09 32.56
C LEU A 289 -5.12 -6.45 32.12
N VAL A 290 -4.95 -7.45 31.24
CA VAL A 290 -3.63 -7.87 30.75
C VAL A 290 -3.17 -7.14 29.48
N LEU A 291 -4.04 -6.40 28.77
CA LEU A 291 -3.64 -5.67 27.56
C LEU A 291 -2.47 -4.67 27.74
N PRO A 292 -2.31 -3.99 28.88
CA PRO A 292 -1.12 -3.18 29.11
C PRO A 292 0.18 -3.99 29.06
N ILE A 293 0.16 -5.27 29.44
CA ILE A 293 1.33 -6.17 29.35
C ILE A 293 1.69 -6.42 27.88
N TYR A 294 0.70 -6.61 27.01
CA TYR A 294 0.91 -6.71 25.56
C TYR A 294 1.55 -5.45 24.98
N SER A 295 1.14 -4.28 25.48
CA SER A 295 1.74 -3.00 25.08
C SER A 295 3.21 -2.93 25.49
N LEU A 296 3.56 -3.38 26.71
CA LEU A 296 4.95 -3.44 27.17
C LEU A 296 5.79 -4.42 26.33
N ILE A 297 5.24 -5.59 26.00
CA ILE A 297 5.89 -6.56 25.12
C ILE A 297 6.17 -5.94 23.75
N ALA A 298 5.19 -5.24 23.16
CA ALA A 298 5.36 -4.57 21.86
C ALA A 298 6.38 -3.43 21.92
N ILE A 299 6.35 -2.60 22.97
CA ILE A 299 7.35 -1.54 23.20
C ILE A 299 8.74 -2.13 23.30
N TYR A 300 8.92 -3.22 24.05
CA TYR A 300 10.21 -3.88 24.20
C TYR A 300 10.73 -4.44 22.87
N GLY A 301 9.88 -5.13 22.10
CA GLY A 301 10.26 -5.64 20.78
C GLY A 301 10.63 -4.54 19.79
N LEU A 302 9.91 -3.41 19.84
CA LEU A 302 10.21 -2.26 19.00
C LEU A 302 11.50 -1.56 19.43
N TRP A 303 11.72 -1.40 20.74
CA TRP A 303 12.94 -0.84 21.29
C TRP A 303 14.17 -1.62 20.84
N LEU A 304 14.17 -2.96 20.94
CA LEU A 304 15.27 -3.80 20.47
C LEU A 304 15.65 -3.54 19.00
N ARG A 305 14.66 -3.28 18.13
CA ARG A 305 14.92 -3.02 16.71
C ARG A 305 15.37 -1.60 16.42
N VAL A 306 14.94 -0.64 17.23
CA VAL A 306 15.42 0.74 17.14
C VAL A 306 16.85 0.85 17.65
N ASP A 307 17.17 0.16 18.74
CA ASP A 307 18.50 0.08 19.31
C ASP A 307 19.50 -0.59 18.34
N GLN A 308 19.10 -1.68 17.68
CA GLN A 308 19.98 -2.43 16.77
C GLN A 308 20.15 -1.83 15.37
N TYR A 309 19.12 -1.19 14.81
CA TYR A 309 19.08 -0.81 13.39
C TYR A 309 18.67 0.65 13.15
N GLY A 310 18.58 1.46 14.21
CA GLY A 310 18.07 2.82 14.14
C GLY A 310 16.59 2.93 13.76
N LEU A 311 16.13 4.17 13.60
CA LEU A 311 14.76 4.46 13.17
C LEU A 311 14.59 4.23 11.66
N THR A 312 13.40 3.75 11.29
CA THR A 312 12.89 3.75 9.92
C THR A 312 11.47 4.30 9.94
N VAL A 313 10.95 4.74 8.79
CA VAL A 313 9.56 5.25 8.67
C VAL A 313 8.55 4.19 9.14
N ALA A 314 8.77 2.92 8.82
CA ALA A 314 7.95 1.81 9.28
C ALA A 314 7.97 1.66 10.81
N ARG A 315 9.14 1.79 11.45
CA ARG A 315 9.26 1.75 12.92
C ARG A 315 8.59 2.96 13.59
N CYS A 316 8.64 4.14 12.96
CA CYS A 316 7.89 5.30 13.45
C CYS A 316 6.37 5.07 13.44
N TRP A 317 5.84 4.48 12.36
CA TRP A 317 4.44 4.06 12.32
C TRP A 317 4.11 2.99 13.36
N ALA A 318 4.99 2.00 13.56
CA ALA A 318 4.84 1.00 14.60
C ALA A 318 4.81 1.63 16.01
N MET A 319 5.65 2.64 16.28
CA MET A 319 5.63 3.40 17.53
C MET A 319 4.28 4.09 17.72
N VAL A 320 3.76 4.76 16.70
CA VAL A 320 2.45 5.42 16.75
C VAL A 320 1.34 4.43 17.06
N VAL A 321 1.28 3.30 16.34
CA VAL A 321 0.26 2.27 16.57
C VAL A 321 0.38 1.71 17.98
N THR A 322 1.60 1.45 18.44
CA THR A 322 1.88 0.92 19.78
C THR A 322 1.43 1.90 20.87
N ILE A 323 1.77 3.18 20.74
CA ILE A 323 1.37 4.23 21.68
C ILE A 323 -0.16 4.37 21.71
N LEU A 324 -0.82 4.41 20.55
CA LEU A 324 -2.27 4.51 20.49
C LEU A 324 -2.96 3.32 21.17
N LEU A 325 -2.52 2.10 20.86
CA LEU A 325 -3.08 0.88 21.47
C LEU A 325 -2.78 0.79 22.97
N ALA A 326 -1.61 1.25 23.41
CA ALA A 326 -1.25 1.34 24.82
C ALA A 326 -2.14 2.34 25.56
N LEU A 327 -2.37 3.53 24.99
CA LEU A 327 -3.28 4.53 25.56
C LEU A 327 -4.69 3.98 25.73
N PHE A 328 -5.22 3.28 24.71
CA PHE A 328 -6.52 2.62 24.81
C PHE A 328 -6.53 1.53 25.89
N ALA A 329 -5.55 0.65 25.90
CA ALA A 329 -5.45 -0.44 26.87
C ALA A 329 -5.40 0.12 28.30
N ILE A 330 -4.50 1.07 28.57
CA ILE A 330 -4.36 1.71 29.89
C ILE A 330 -5.65 2.42 30.29
N ALA A 331 -6.24 3.22 29.39
CA ALA A 331 -7.48 3.92 29.68
C ALA A 331 -8.61 2.94 30.05
N TYR A 332 -8.68 1.78 29.39
CA TYR A 332 -9.72 0.79 29.65
C TYR A 332 -9.49 0.03 30.94
N THR A 333 -8.23 -0.36 31.21
CA THR A 333 -7.83 -0.97 32.48
C THR A 333 -8.13 -0.03 33.65
N ILE A 334 -7.75 1.25 33.56
CA ILE A 334 -8.03 2.27 34.58
C ILE A 334 -9.54 2.42 34.78
N ASN A 335 -10.30 2.52 33.68
CA ASN A 335 -11.75 2.69 33.75
C ASN A 335 -12.43 1.52 34.47
N LEU A 336 -12.01 0.29 34.14
CA LEU A 336 -12.51 -0.93 34.74
C LEU A 336 -12.20 -1.03 36.25
N LEU A 337 -10.98 -0.63 36.65
CA LEU A 337 -10.53 -0.70 38.04
C LEU A 337 -11.20 0.37 38.93
N TRP A 338 -11.34 1.59 38.44
CA TRP A 338 -11.80 2.73 39.24
C TRP A 338 -13.31 2.92 39.26
N PHE A 339 -14.00 2.75 38.12
CA PHE A 339 -15.41 3.14 38.01
C PHE A 339 -16.39 1.98 38.15
N ARG A 340 -15.93 0.72 38.08
CA ARG A 340 -16.69 -0.54 38.28
C ARG A 340 -18.13 -0.51 37.73
N ALA A 341 -19.09 -0.01 38.51
CA ALA A 341 -20.50 0.08 38.16
C ALA A 341 -20.81 1.12 37.06
N ASN A 342 -20.06 2.22 36.98
CA ASN A 342 -20.23 3.28 35.98
C ASN A 342 -19.22 3.16 34.82
N ALA A 343 -18.55 2.01 34.71
CA ALA A 343 -17.52 1.82 33.70
C ALA A 343 -18.09 1.98 32.27
N SER A 344 -19.33 1.53 32.01
CA SER A 344 -20.01 1.63 30.71
C SER A 344 -20.07 3.07 30.19
N ASP A 345 -20.59 4.01 30.99
CA ASP A 345 -20.75 5.42 30.63
C ASP A 345 -19.39 6.10 30.33
N LYS A 346 -18.33 5.68 31.03
CA LYS A 346 -17.00 6.26 30.88
C LYS A 346 -16.22 5.71 29.69
N PHE A 347 -16.55 4.50 29.18
CA PHE A 347 -15.93 3.98 27.95
C PHE A 347 -16.29 4.82 26.73
N GLY A 348 -17.54 5.29 26.62
CA GLY A 348 -17.97 6.15 25.52
C GLY A 348 -17.14 7.44 25.46
N TRP A 349 -16.96 8.08 26.61
CA TRP A 349 -16.16 9.31 26.76
C TRP A 349 -14.69 9.13 26.35
N ILE A 350 -14.08 7.98 26.66
CA ILE A 350 -12.70 7.66 26.25
C ILE A 350 -12.62 7.53 24.73
N ASN A 351 -13.53 6.76 24.13
CA ASN A 351 -13.54 6.55 22.68
C ASN A 351 -13.74 7.85 21.88
N VAL A 352 -14.64 8.73 22.34
CA VAL A 352 -14.85 10.04 21.69
C VAL A 352 -13.57 10.87 21.68
N ARG A 353 -12.81 10.89 22.78
CA ARG A 353 -11.52 11.60 22.85
C ARG A 353 -10.44 10.94 22.04
N MET A 354 -10.32 9.62 22.11
CA MET A 354 -9.32 8.91 21.33
C MET A 354 -9.57 9.07 19.82
N GLY A 355 -10.83 9.19 19.38
CA GLY A 355 -11.14 9.55 18.00
C GLY A 355 -10.60 10.93 17.60
N LEU A 356 -10.63 11.93 18.49
CA LEU A 356 -10.00 13.24 18.28
C LEU A 356 -8.47 13.16 18.30
N VAL A 357 -7.89 12.35 19.18
CA VAL A 357 -6.43 12.11 19.21
C VAL A 357 -5.95 11.50 17.89
N VAL A 358 -6.66 10.50 17.37
CA VAL A 358 -6.36 9.90 16.06
C VAL A 358 -6.49 10.94 14.94
N MET A 359 -7.54 11.76 14.96
CA MET A 359 -7.72 12.84 13.98
C MET A 359 -6.57 13.84 14.01
N ALA A 360 -6.20 14.33 15.20
CA ALA A 360 -5.08 15.25 15.38
C ALA A 360 -3.76 14.62 14.92
N LEU A 361 -3.53 13.35 15.22
CA LEU A 361 -2.35 12.62 14.81
C LEU A 361 -2.25 12.46 13.29
N MET A 362 -3.36 12.15 12.59
CA MET A 362 -3.36 12.08 11.12
C MET A 362 -3.03 13.43 10.47
N VAL A 363 -3.39 14.54 11.11
CA VAL A 363 -2.93 15.89 10.69
C VAL A 363 -1.44 16.04 10.99
N LEU A 364 -1.01 15.79 12.23
CA LEU A 364 0.37 16.03 12.68
C LEU A 364 1.41 15.26 11.86
N VAL A 365 1.17 13.99 11.53
CA VAL A 365 2.12 13.18 10.74
C VAL A 365 2.34 13.73 9.33
N ASN A 366 1.36 14.47 8.80
CA ASN A 366 1.43 15.14 7.50
C ASN A 366 1.87 16.62 7.61
N THR A 367 2.48 17.01 8.72
CA THR A 367 2.97 18.38 8.97
C THR A 367 4.45 18.34 9.41
N PRO A 368 5.17 19.49 9.40
CA PRO A 368 6.56 19.53 9.87
C PRO A 368 6.74 19.15 11.34
N PHE A 369 5.67 19.15 12.15
CA PHE A 369 5.75 18.85 13.57
C PHE A 369 6.04 17.37 13.87
N LEU A 370 5.56 16.45 13.03
CA LEU A 370 5.74 15.01 13.23
C LEU A 370 6.15 14.32 11.92
N ASP A 371 7.28 14.75 11.37
CA ASP A 371 7.81 14.18 10.13
C ASP A 371 8.73 12.97 10.38
N PHE A 372 8.19 11.77 10.17
CA PHE A 372 8.94 10.52 10.35
C PHE A 372 10.15 10.38 9.43
N ARG A 373 10.14 11.03 8.25
CA ARG A 373 11.26 10.98 7.32
C ARG A 373 12.44 11.73 7.91
N LYS A 374 12.22 12.93 8.45
CA LYS A 374 13.27 13.73 9.12
C LYS A 374 13.83 13.00 10.35
N ALA A 375 12.97 12.37 11.15
CA ALA A 375 13.41 11.58 12.30
C ALA A 375 14.27 10.37 11.88
N THR A 376 13.88 9.70 10.79
CA THR A 376 14.61 8.58 10.21
C THR A 376 15.97 9.01 9.66
N VAL A 377 16.02 10.06 8.84
CA VAL A 377 17.28 10.63 8.30
C VAL A 377 18.25 10.93 9.45
N ARG A 378 17.80 11.66 10.48
CA ARG A 378 18.65 12.01 11.62
C ARG A 378 19.19 10.77 12.35
N SER A 379 18.36 9.74 12.54
CA SER A 379 18.78 8.51 13.21
C SER A 379 19.80 7.73 12.38
N GLN A 380 19.58 7.61 11.07
CA GLN A 380 20.42 6.83 10.16
C GLN A 380 21.77 7.53 9.87
N LEU A 381 21.77 8.87 9.83
CA LEU A 381 23.02 9.64 9.78
C LEU A 381 23.81 9.52 11.08
N ALA A 382 23.15 9.55 12.24
CA ALA A 382 23.84 9.37 13.52
C ALA A 382 24.53 7.99 13.64
N THR A 383 23.92 6.92 13.10
CA THR A 383 24.53 5.57 13.07
C THR A 383 25.71 5.48 12.08
N LEU A 384 25.68 6.27 11.01
CA LEU A 384 26.81 6.39 10.08
C LEU A 384 27.97 7.17 10.71
N GLU A 385 27.66 8.29 11.38
CA GLU A 385 28.64 9.14 12.07
C GLU A 385 29.27 8.43 13.28
N SER A 386 28.53 7.59 14.00
CA SER A 386 29.04 6.80 15.12
C SER A 386 29.89 5.60 14.69
N GLY A 387 29.88 5.26 13.40
CA GLY A 387 30.58 4.09 12.85
C GLY A 387 29.90 2.76 13.14
N GLU A 388 28.68 2.76 13.66
CA GLU A 388 27.87 1.53 13.83
C GLU A 388 27.49 0.91 12.49
N VAL A 389 27.32 1.74 11.46
CA VAL A 389 27.08 1.32 10.08
C VAL A 389 28.19 1.87 9.20
N SER A 390 28.84 1.01 8.42
CA SER A 390 29.87 1.42 7.46
C SER A 390 29.25 2.15 6.25
N LEU A 391 30.04 2.98 5.56
CA LEU A 391 29.59 3.66 4.34
C LEU A 391 29.16 2.67 3.25
N GLU A 392 29.78 1.49 3.19
CA GLU A 392 29.45 0.41 2.26
C GLU A 392 28.07 -0.20 2.57
N GLU A 393 27.77 -0.45 3.85
CA GLU A 393 26.49 -1.01 4.30
C GLU A 393 25.34 0.01 4.34
N PHE A 394 25.66 1.30 4.25
CA PHE A 394 24.66 2.36 4.27
C PHE A 394 23.62 2.22 3.14
N ASP A 395 22.33 2.19 3.50
CA ASP A 395 21.24 1.98 2.54
C ASP A 395 20.88 3.27 1.79
N VAL A 396 21.73 3.63 0.81
CA VAL A 396 21.53 4.76 -0.10
C VAL A 396 20.17 4.67 -0.83
N ARG A 397 19.74 3.45 -1.17
CA ARG A 397 18.49 3.22 -1.91
C ARG A 397 17.28 3.60 -1.06
N TYR A 398 17.30 3.26 0.23
CA TYR A 398 16.24 3.64 1.17
C TYR A 398 16.11 5.17 1.26
N PHE A 399 17.22 5.91 1.35
CA PHE A 399 17.20 7.37 1.35
C PHE A 399 16.64 7.96 0.06
N ALA A 400 17.05 7.42 -1.10
CA ALA A 400 16.61 7.90 -2.40
C ALA A 400 15.11 7.64 -2.65
N ARG A 401 14.56 6.54 -2.13
CA ARG A 401 13.20 6.07 -2.50
C ARG A 401 12.12 6.33 -1.46
N GLU A 402 12.45 6.28 -0.17
CA GLU A 402 11.45 6.23 0.90
C GLU A 402 11.38 7.50 1.75
N LEU A 403 12.44 8.33 1.72
CA LEU A 403 12.58 9.46 2.64
C LEU A 403 12.20 10.81 2.01
N GLY A 404 11.87 10.85 0.72
CA GLY A 404 11.52 12.07 0.00
C GLY A 404 12.62 13.14 0.09
N ARG A 405 12.21 14.41 0.14
CA ARG A 405 13.13 15.54 0.18
C ARG A 405 14.16 15.50 1.33
N PRO A 406 13.80 15.14 2.58
CA PRO A 406 14.80 14.96 3.64
C PRO A 406 15.92 13.97 3.28
N GLY A 407 15.57 12.86 2.63
CA GLY A 407 16.55 11.88 2.17
C GLY A 407 17.40 12.40 1.03
N TYR A 408 16.78 13.08 0.06
CA TYR A 408 17.47 13.73 -1.05
C TYR A 408 18.53 14.72 -0.56
N LEU A 409 18.17 15.64 0.34
CA LEU A 409 19.09 16.64 0.88
C LEU A 409 20.26 16.00 1.66
N ALA A 410 19.99 14.93 2.41
CA ALA A 410 21.03 14.20 3.12
C ALA A 410 22.02 13.50 2.17
N LEU A 411 21.52 12.87 1.11
CA LEU A 411 22.37 12.24 0.10
C LEU A 411 23.19 13.28 -0.68
N ASP A 412 22.60 14.43 -0.98
CA ASP A 412 23.29 15.53 -1.67
C ASP A 412 24.44 16.08 -0.83
N GLN A 413 24.23 16.23 0.48
CA GLN A 413 25.31 16.61 1.41
C GLN A 413 26.40 15.53 1.49
N LEU A 414 26.03 14.26 1.64
CA LEU A 414 27.01 13.16 1.73
C LEU A 414 27.86 13.03 0.45
N LYS A 415 27.31 13.31 -0.73
CA LYS A 415 28.09 13.34 -1.98
C LYS A 415 29.24 14.34 -1.95
N LEU A 416 29.07 15.46 -1.25
CA LEU A 416 30.11 16.49 -1.15
C LEU A 416 31.24 16.09 -0.19
N GLU A 417 30.95 15.19 0.75
CA GLU A 417 31.86 14.78 1.81
C GLU A 417 32.58 13.45 1.48
N GLN A 418 32.01 12.62 0.60
CA GLN A 418 32.47 11.26 0.31
C GLN A 418 33.08 11.10 -1.09
N ASP A 419 33.54 9.88 -1.40
CA ASP A 419 34.26 9.57 -2.64
C ASP A 419 33.36 9.42 -3.89
N GLU A 420 34.01 9.28 -5.05
CA GLU A 420 33.33 9.13 -6.35
C GLU A 420 32.53 7.82 -6.43
N ALA A 421 32.98 6.76 -5.74
CA ALA A 421 32.28 5.48 -5.66
C ALA A 421 30.93 5.63 -4.94
N PHE A 422 30.88 6.34 -3.80
CA PHE A 422 29.63 6.65 -3.12
C PHE A 422 28.71 7.52 -3.98
N SER A 423 29.26 8.55 -4.62
CA SER A 423 28.50 9.39 -5.56
C SER A 423 27.89 8.58 -6.70
N GLY A 424 28.62 7.58 -7.21
CA GLY A 424 28.15 6.60 -8.19
C GLY A 424 26.96 5.78 -7.69
N ARG A 425 27.02 5.26 -6.45
CA ARG A 425 25.91 4.53 -5.81
C ARG A 425 24.66 5.39 -5.65
N VAL A 426 24.81 6.67 -5.29
CA VAL A 426 23.66 7.58 -5.21
C VAL A 426 23.07 7.84 -6.59
N ALA A 427 23.90 8.08 -7.60
CA ALA A 427 23.43 8.25 -8.97
C ALA A 427 22.73 6.99 -9.50
N GLU A 428 23.22 5.80 -9.16
CA GLU A 428 22.56 4.53 -9.49
C GLU A 428 21.20 4.40 -8.79
N ALA A 429 21.11 4.76 -7.50
CA ALA A 429 19.87 4.67 -6.73
C ALA A 429 18.73 5.50 -7.34
N TYR A 430 19.05 6.65 -7.93
CA TYR A 430 18.11 7.48 -8.70
C TYR A 430 17.90 6.96 -10.14
N ARG A 431 18.95 6.53 -10.85
CA ARG A 431 18.86 6.05 -12.25
C ARG A 431 18.06 4.77 -12.43
N ARG A 432 18.17 3.81 -11.50
CA ARG A 432 17.50 2.49 -11.57
C ARG A 432 15.97 2.57 -11.65
N TRP A 433 15.37 3.75 -11.47
CA TRP A 433 13.94 3.98 -11.62
C TRP A 433 13.58 4.83 -12.85
N ASN A 434 14.35 5.88 -13.18
CA ASN A 434 14.09 6.70 -14.37
C ASN A 434 14.13 5.90 -15.68
N ALA A 435 14.77 4.73 -15.67
CA ALA A 435 14.89 3.85 -16.81
C ALA A 435 13.66 2.97 -17.10
N GLU A 436 12.53 3.12 -16.40
CA GLU A 436 11.26 2.45 -16.75
C GLU A 436 10.50 3.10 -17.93
N SER A 437 11.08 4.09 -18.63
CA SER A 437 10.40 4.77 -19.75
C SER A 437 11.26 5.11 -20.97
N VAL A 438 12.55 4.75 -21.01
CA VAL A 438 13.36 4.98 -22.21
C VAL A 438 13.33 3.74 -23.09
N THR A 439 12.42 3.74 -24.07
CA THR A 439 12.48 2.82 -25.20
C THR A 439 13.50 3.38 -26.20
N LEU A 440 14.55 2.61 -26.47
CA LEU A 440 15.53 2.95 -27.50
C LEU A 440 14.89 2.86 -28.88
N SER A 441 15.43 3.63 -29.83
CA SER A 441 15.07 3.46 -31.25
C SER A 441 15.38 2.04 -31.72
N GLU A 442 14.68 1.58 -32.75
CA GLU A 442 14.87 0.22 -33.30
C GLU A 442 16.33 -0.03 -33.72
N GLU A 443 16.99 0.97 -34.30
CA GLU A 443 18.42 0.91 -34.68
C GLU A 443 19.33 0.66 -33.46
N GLN A 444 19.12 1.41 -32.37
CA GLN A 444 19.87 1.24 -31.12
C GLN A 444 19.54 -0.08 -30.39
N ALA A 445 18.31 -0.58 -30.54
CA ALA A 445 17.91 -1.87 -30.00
C ALA A 445 18.64 -3.00 -30.73
N ILE A 446 18.73 -2.92 -32.07
CA ILE A 446 19.44 -3.91 -32.89
C ILE A 446 20.94 -3.95 -32.55
N GLU A 447 21.59 -2.81 -32.31
CA GLU A 447 23.00 -2.77 -31.88
C GLU A 447 23.28 -3.51 -30.57
N LYS A 448 22.28 -3.62 -29.69
CA LYS A 448 22.40 -4.36 -28.41
C LYS A 448 22.20 -5.88 -28.56
N ILE A 449 21.72 -6.35 -29.71
CA ILE A 449 21.50 -7.77 -29.97
C ILE A 449 22.82 -8.39 -30.43
N ARG A 450 23.40 -9.22 -29.56
CA ARG A 450 24.61 -9.99 -29.82
C ARG A 450 24.25 -11.42 -30.21
N ARG A 451 24.89 -11.94 -31.24
CA ARG A 451 24.64 -13.28 -31.78
C ARG A 451 25.79 -14.20 -31.42
N TYR A 452 25.50 -15.44 -31.07
CA TYR A 452 26.52 -16.43 -30.75
C TYR A 452 26.21 -17.80 -31.37
N PRO A 453 27.07 -18.32 -32.27
CA PRO A 453 28.28 -17.68 -32.85
C PRO A 453 27.94 -16.44 -33.70
N GLU A 454 28.93 -15.61 -34.04
CA GLU A 454 28.70 -14.35 -34.79
C GLU A 454 27.99 -14.60 -36.15
N GLU A 455 28.22 -15.76 -36.75
CA GLU A 455 27.62 -16.19 -38.03
C GLU A 455 26.17 -16.69 -37.88
N LEU A 456 25.59 -16.70 -36.68
CA LEU A 456 24.24 -17.19 -36.44
C LEU A 456 23.19 -16.30 -37.16
N GLU A 457 22.44 -16.89 -38.08
CA GLU A 457 21.30 -16.24 -38.74
C GLU A 457 20.04 -16.33 -37.86
N ILE A 458 19.59 -15.20 -37.32
CA ILE A 458 18.36 -15.13 -36.52
C ILE A 458 17.15 -15.01 -37.47
N PRO A 459 16.13 -15.88 -37.36
CA PRO A 459 14.90 -15.75 -38.12
C PRO A 459 14.22 -14.40 -37.90
N GLU A 460 13.75 -13.76 -38.97
CA GLU A 460 13.10 -12.43 -38.92
C GLU A 460 11.93 -12.38 -37.93
N ALA A 461 11.14 -13.47 -37.88
CA ALA A 461 10.04 -13.61 -36.93
C ALA A 461 10.49 -13.67 -35.46
N LEU A 462 11.67 -14.22 -35.16
CA LEU A 462 12.23 -14.23 -33.80
C LEU A 462 12.85 -12.87 -33.48
N LEU A 463 13.52 -12.25 -34.45
CA LEU A 463 14.09 -10.92 -34.31
C LEU A 463 13.02 -9.89 -33.94
N ALA A 464 11.83 -9.96 -34.55
CA ALA A 464 10.69 -9.11 -34.22
C ALA A 464 10.22 -9.25 -32.75
N GLU A 465 10.31 -10.45 -32.17
CA GLU A 465 9.93 -10.71 -30.77
C GLU A 465 11.04 -10.31 -29.78
N VAL A 466 12.31 -10.38 -30.19
CA VAL A 466 13.47 -10.05 -29.35
C VAL A 466 13.77 -8.54 -29.34
N THR A 467 13.47 -7.83 -30.43
CA THR A 467 13.74 -6.39 -30.56
C THR A 467 13.08 -5.55 -29.45
N PRO A 468 11.81 -5.78 -29.05
CA PRO A 468 11.21 -5.12 -27.89
C PRO A 468 12.00 -5.34 -26.59
N LEU A 469 12.61 -6.52 -26.39
CA LEU A 469 13.45 -6.78 -25.22
C LEU A 469 14.74 -5.95 -25.27
N ALA A 470 15.36 -5.81 -26.44
CA ALA A 470 16.58 -5.01 -26.63
C ALA A 470 16.30 -3.48 -26.61
N SER A 471 15.08 -3.08 -26.98
CA SER A 471 14.63 -1.68 -26.92
C SER A 471 14.53 -1.14 -25.50
N ASN A 472 14.47 -2.02 -24.50
CA ASN A 472 14.50 -1.61 -23.10
C ASN A 472 15.89 -1.07 -22.76
N ALA A 473 16.00 0.24 -22.48
CA ALA A 473 17.26 0.88 -22.13
C ALA A 473 17.96 0.22 -20.93
N ASN A 474 17.22 -0.46 -20.06
CA ASN A 474 17.76 -1.20 -18.92
C ASN A 474 18.64 -2.38 -19.30
N ASN A 475 18.42 -3.00 -20.46
CA ASN A 475 19.23 -4.11 -20.93
C ASN A 475 20.53 -3.57 -21.52
N SER A 476 21.67 -3.93 -20.95
CA SER A 476 22.98 -3.57 -21.49
C SER A 476 23.32 -4.38 -22.74
N ALA A 477 22.85 -5.63 -22.81
CA ALA A 477 22.98 -6.49 -23.99
C ALA A 477 21.86 -7.55 -24.02
N VAL A 478 21.54 -8.03 -25.22
CA VAL A 478 20.67 -9.19 -25.45
C VAL A 478 21.45 -10.20 -26.27
N TYR A 479 21.75 -11.36 -25.71
CA TYR A 479 22.48 -12.43 -26.39
C TYR A 479 21.48 -13.45 -26.97
N VAL A 480 21.69 -13.87 -28.21
CA VAL A 480 20.88 -14.88 -28.88
C VAL A 480 21.77 -16.05 -29.27
N LEU A 481 21.39 -17.25 -28.85
CA LEU A 481 22.10 -18.49 -29.09
C LEU A 481 21.16 -19.55 -29.68
N ASN A 482 21.74 -20.56 -30.33
CA ASN A 482 21.04 -21.74 -30.83
C ASN A 482 21.73 -23.07 -30.43
N PRO A 483 21.99 -23.33 -29.13
CA PRO A 483 22.60 -24.58 -28.67
C PRO A 483 21.59 -25.74 -28.75
N ASP A 484 22.06 -26.95 -29.02
CA ASP A 484 21.26 -28.17 -28.86
C ASP A 484 21.18 -28.55 -27.37
N LEU A 485 20.08 -28.18 -26.69
CA LEU A 485 19.91 -28.42 -25.26
C LEU A 485 19.34 -29.81 -24.96
N ASN A 486 18.73 -30.46 -25.95
CA ASN A 486 18.01 -31.72 -25.77
C ASN A 486 18.74 -32.94 -26.39
N GLY A 487 19.80 -32.70 -27.17
CA GLY A 487 20.65 -33.69 -27.83
C GLY A 487 20.06 -34.30 -29.10
N ASP A 488 19.08 -33.66 -29.75
CA ASP A 488 18.40 -34.17 -30.94
C ASP A 488 19.06 -33.75 -32.27
N GLY A 489 20.14 -32.96 -32.20
CA GLY A 489 20.87 -32.46 -33.36
C GLY A 489 20.23 -31.23 -34.02
N THR A 490 19.14 -30.71 -33.47
CA THR A 490 18.55 -29.40 -33.81
C THR A 490 18.82 -28.42 -32.68
N GLY A 491 19.16 -27.18 -33.01
CA GLY A 491 19.46 -26.19 -31.96
C GLY A 491 18.21 -25.48 -31.45
N ASP A 492 18.21 -25.23 -30.15
CA ASP A 492 17.15 -24.60 -29.38
C ASP A 492 17.44 -23.09 -29.22
N TRP A 493 16.46 -22.23 -29.48
CA TRP A 493 16.67 -20.78 -29.40
C TRP A 493 16.72 -20.31 -27.95
N VAL A 494 17.83 -19.70 -27.55
CA VAL A 494 18.03 -19.13 -26.22
C VAL A 494 18.27 -17.64 -26.34
N VAL A 495 17.47 -16.85 -25.61
CA VAL A 495 17.61 -15.40 -25.52
C VAL A 495 17.98 -15.03 -24.09
N ILE A 496 19.13 -14.40 -23.91
CA ILE A 496 19.63 -13.96 -22.60
C ILE A 496 19.66 -12.44 -22.58
N THR A 497 18.87 -11.86 -21.69
CA THR A 497 18.90 -10.41 -21.43
C THR A 497 19.82 -10.15 -20.24
N GLN A 498 20.82 -9.30 -20.46
CA GLN A 498 21.67 -8.78 -19.39
C GLN A 498 21.26 -7.34 -19.12
N ALA A 499 20.81 -7.09 -17.90
CA ALA A 499 20.54 -5.74 -17.42
C ALA A 499 21.84 -5.00 -17.09
N THR A 500 21.80 -3.67 -17.16
CA THR A 500 22.93 -2.78 -16.83
C THR A 500 23.41 -2.95 -15.37
N TRP A 501 22.60 -3.56 -14.52
CA TRP A 501 22.91 -3.92 -13.12
C TRP A 501 23.25 -5.40 -12.93
N ASN A 502 23.77 -6.09 -13.96
CA ASN A 502 24.20 -7.50 -13.96
C ASN A 502 23.12 -8.53 -13.59
N TYR A 503 21.84 -8.17 -13.67
CA TYR A 503 20.76 -9.15 -13.64
C TYR A 503 20.66 -9.85 -14.99
N VAL A 504 20.62 -11.17 -14.97
CA VAL A 504 20.54 -12.01 -16.17
C VAL A 504 19.22 -12.74 -16.16
N ASN A 505 18.47 -12.64 -17.25
CA ASN A 505 17.27 -13.44 -17.48
C ASN A 505 17.45 -14.21 -18.80
N ALA A 506 17.38 -15.54 -18.73
CA ALA A 506 17.51 -16.43 -19.88
C ALA A 506 16.15 -17.06 -20.20
N GLN A 507 15.82 -17.12 -21.48
CA GLN A 507 14.55 -17.64 -21.98
C GLN A 507 14.82 -18.59 -23.15
N HIS A 508 14.15 -19.74 -23.13
CA HIS A 508 14.08 -20.65 -24.25
C HIS A 508 12.87 -20.30 -25.12
N TRP A 509 13.07 -20.22 -26.43
CA TRP A 509 12.08 -19.85 -27.43
C TRP A 509 11.84 -21.01 -28.40
N GLN A 510 10.57 -21.35 -28.62
CA GLN A 510 10.17 -22.43 -29.52
C GLN A 510 8.93 -22.05 -30.31
N ILE A 511 8.75 -22.63 -31.49
CA ILE A 511 7.54 -22.46 -32.28
C ILE A 511 6.52 -23.54 -31.87
N VAL A 512 5.37 -23.12 -31.36
CA VAL A 512 4.22 -23.98 -31.04
C VAL A 512 3.02 -23.47 -31.84
N GLU A 513 2.41 -24.33 -32.66
CA GLU A 513 1.24 -23.98 -33.51
C GLU A 513 1.46 -22.73 -34.40
N GLY A 514 2.69 -22.52 -34.87
CA GLY A 514 3.02 -21.38 -35.76
C GLY A 514 3.23 -20.04 -35.03
N ARG A 515 3.31 -20.03 -33.70
CA ARG A 515 3.66 -18.86 -32.89
C ARG A 515 4.89 -19.13 -32.02
N TRP A 516 5.65 -18.08 -31.75
CA TRP A 516 6.76 -18.14 -30.80
C TRP A 516 6.22 -18.17 -29.36
N GLU A 517 6.59 -19.21 -28.63
CA GLU A 517 6.36 -19.31 -27.20
C GLU A 517 7.69 -19.31 -26.45
N ARG A 518 7.71 -18.66 -25.28
CA ARG A 518 8.90 -18.56 -24.42
C ARG A 518 8.71 -19.30 -23.09
N LYS A 519 9.77 -19.93 -22.62
CA LYS A 519 9.88 -20.54 -21.29
C LYS A 519 11.09 -19.97 -20.57
N ASN A 520 10.93 -19.56 -19.32
CA ASN A 520 12.06 -19.06 -18.53
C ASN A 520 13.03 -20.21 -18.23
N LEU A 521 14.32 -19.96 -18.41
CA LEU A 521 15.40 -20.81 -17.93
C LEU A 521 15.80 -20.33 -16.53
N THR A 522 15.81 -21.25 -15.57
CA THR A 522 16.20 -20.93 -14.18
C THR A 522 17.71 -21.00 -14.06
N ASN A 523 18.33 -19.96 -13.50
CA ASN A 523 19.74 -19.99 -13.13
C ASN A 523 19.90 -20.76 -11.82
N SER A 524 20.48 -21.96 -11.85
CA SER A 524 20.67 -22.80 -10.65
C SER A 524 21.90 -22.41 -9.83
N ILE A 525 22.87 -21.70 -10.42
CA ILE A 525 24.19 -21.49 -9.81
C ILE A 525 24.65 -20.08 -10.15
N SER A 526 24.32 -19.06 -9.33
CA SER A 526 25.22 -17.90 -9.10
C SER A 526 24.68 -16.86 -8.13
N ARG A 527 25.60 -16.30 -7.34
CA ARG A 527 25.39 -15.04 -6.61
C ARG A 527 25.30 -13.88 -7.63
N PRO A 528 24.31 -12.97 -7.53
CA PRO A 528 24.03 -11.98 -8.57
C PRO A 528 25.13 -10.93 -8.85
N ASN A 529 26.26 -10.95 -8.14
CA ASN A 529 27.27 -9.89 -8.19
C ASN A 529 28.56 -10.25 -8.97
N THR A 530 28.66 -11.41 -9.63
CA THR A 530 29.94 -11.85 -10.25
C THR A 530 29.84 -12.32 -11.71
N LEU A 531 28.68 -12.32 -12.37
CA LEU A 531 28.58 -12.75 -13.77
C LEU A 531 28.97 -11.61 -14.74
N ASN A 532 30.15 -11.73 -15.35
CA ASN A 532 30.52 -10.94 -16.53
C ASN A 532 30.26 -11.78 -17.80
N LEU A 533 29.01 -11.85 -18.24
CA LEU A 533 28.64 -12.61 -19.45
C LEU A 533 29.38 -12.10 -20.70
N ALA A 534 29.64 -10.80 -20.79
CA ALA A 534 30.32 -10.22 -21.95
C ALA A 534 31.70 -10.86 -22.19
N GLU A 535 32.47 -11.06 -21.11
CA GLU A 535 33.80 -11.68 -21.16
C GLU A 535 33.72 -13.18 -21.48
N ALA A 536 32.74 -13.90 -20.92
CA ALA A 536 32.52 -15.32 -21.24
C ALA A 536 32.15 -15.54 -22.71
N PHE A 537 31.31 -14.66 -23.29
CA PHE A 537 30.98 -14.68 -24.70
C PHE A 537 32.17 -14.29 -25.60
N GLU A 538 32.97 -13.30 -25.20
CA GLU A 538 34.20 -12.91 -25.93
C GLU A 538 35.25 -14.03 -25.94
N ASN A 539 35.36 -14.80 -24.85
CA ASN A 539 36.29 -15.92 -24.72
C ASN A 539 35.78 -17.25 -25.30
N ASN A 540 34.59 -17.28 -25.94
CA ASN A 540 33.91 -18.48 -26.42
C ASN A 540 33.67 -19.56 -25.35
N GLU A 541 33.41 -19.16 -24.10
CA GLU A 541 33.15 -20.06 -22.96
C GLU A 541 31.68 -20.48 -22.89
N VAL A 542 31.12 -20.96 -24.00
CA VAL A 542 29.74 -21.45 -24.09
C VAL A 542 29.74 -22.95 -24.36
N SER A 543 29.28 -23.73 -23.39
CA SER A 543 29.11 -25.18 -23.49
C SER A 543 27.78 -25.63 -22.90
N VAL A 544 27.20 -26.68 -23.49
CA VAL A 544 26.03 -27.35 -22.93
C VAL A 544 26.50 -28.44 -21.99
N GLU A 545 26.11 -28.37 -20.72
CA GLU A 545 26.44 -29.36 -19.70
C GLU A 545 25.20 -30.19 -19.34
N ALA A 546 25.40 -31.51 -19.17
CA ALA A 546 24.34 -32.38 -18.68
C ALA A 546 24.12 -32.12 -17.17
N PRO A 547 22.87 -32.15 -16.68
CA PRO A 547 22.61 -31.94 -15.26
C PRO A 547 23.33 -33.01 -14.43
N THR A 548 24.00 -32.58 -13.35
CA THR A 548 24.77 -33.44 -12.44
C THR A 548 23.92 -34.59 -11.88
N TRP A 549 22.62 -34.35 -11.63
CA TRP A 549 21.66 -35.38 -11.26
C TRP A 549 20.64 -35.58 -12.37
N GLN A 550 20.41 -36.84 -12.72
CA GLN A 550 19.40 -37.22 -13.69
C GLN A 550 17.98 -36.92 -13.18
N LEU A 551 17.06 -36.72 -14.13
CA LEU A 551 15.63 -36.56 -13.85
C LEU A 551 15.04 -37.86 -13.28
N LEU A 552 14.37 -37.77 -12.13
CA LEU A 552 13.66 -38.90 -11.53
C LEU A 552 12.22 -38.91 -12.05
N LYS A 553 11.85 -39.93 -12.84
CA LYS A 553 10.48 -40.12 -13.33
C LYS A 553 9.73 -41.15 -12.48
N ILE A 554 8.57 -40.77 -11.95
CA ILE A 554 7.64 -41.67 -11.24
C ILE A 554 6.25 -41.53 -11.88
N GLY A 555 5.83 -42.55 -12.64
CA GLY A 555 4.65 -42.44 -13.49
C GLY A 555 4.85 -41.38 -14.58
N ASP A 556 3.94 -40.42 -14.68
CA ASP A 556 4.03 -39.26 -15.59
C ASP A 556 4.69 -38.02 -14.95
N THR A 557 5.03 -38.09 -13.66
CA THR A 557 5.65 -36.99 -12.93
C THR A 557 7.17 -37.08 -13.03
N VAL A 558 7.81 -35.98 -13.41
CA VAL A 558 9.27 -35.86 -13.50
C VAL A 558 9.75 -34.91 -12.39
N PHE A 559 10.74 -35.35 -11.62
CA PHE A 559 11.40 -34.58 -10.57
C PHE A 559 12.83 -34.25 -10.99
N GLN A 560 13.24 -33.00 -10.77
CA GLN A 560 14.62 -32.53 -10.95
C GLN A 560 15.08 -31.93 -9.63
N ILE A 561 16.33 -32.21 -9.23
CA ILE A 561 16.93 -31.55 -8.08
C ILE A 561 17.13 -30.08 -8.43
N SER A 562 16.57 -29.18 -7.61
CA SER A 562 16.86 -27.75 -7.65
C SER A 562 18.05 -27.49 -6.74
N GLU A 563 19.15 -26.94 -7.27
CA GLU A 563 20.34 -26.52 -6.50
C GLU A 563 20.20 -25.11 -5.92
N GLU A 564 18.98 -24.62 -5.69
CA GLU A 564 18.81 -23.44 -4.83
C GLU A 564 19.32 -23.77 -3.41
N GLN A 565 19.90 -22.76 -2.74
CA GLN A 565 20.58 -22.85 -1.42
C GLN A 565 20.03 -23.96 -0.50
N PRO A 566 20.89 -24.66 0.26
CA PRO A 566 20.42 -25.67 1.20
C PRO A 566 19.32 -25.07 2.07
N LEU A 567 18.14 -25.69 2.05
CA LEU A 567 17.03 -25.34 2.92
C LEU A 567 17.60 -25.26 4.34
N ALA A 568 17.69 -24.05 4.89
CA ALA A 568 17.90 -23.87 6.31
C ALA A 568 16.78 -24.66 6.99
N ASN A 569 17.16 -25.67 7.78
CA ASN A 569 16.25 -26.64 8.38
C ASN A 569 15.04 -25.97 9.06
N PRO A 570 13.86 -26.62 9.04
CA PRO A 570 12.58 -26.05 9.47
C PRO A 570 12.51 -25.63 10.94
#